data_AF-B0G4W1-F1
#
_entry.id   AF-B0G4W1-F1
#
_cell.length_a   1.000
_cell.length_b   1.000
_cell.length_c   1.000
_cell.angle_alpha   90.00
_cell.angle_beta   90.00
_cell.angle_gamma   90.00
#
_symmetry.space_group_name_H-M   'P 1'
#
loop_
_entity.id
_entity.type
_entity.pdbx_description
1 polymer ?
#
loop_
_entity_poly.entity_id
_entity_poly.type
_entity_poly.pdbx_seq_one_letter_code
_entity_poly.pdbx_strand_id
1 'polypeptide(L)'
;MDSIDIDTFKSTFNEFHTALDSDGNEERILGLYDQLCEQLNMLLTDATLAQYAYYLDTESQEKAERYHSKESAYTDSFEKTSSLFQRALSSQYSDVFRSYIGEDKASRIENSLIYSDEAIALKQQKNKLLQRYETLITQGAKEQELKQLYIDLVNTNNAFAQSFGYANYPDFVYAVEYGRDYTMTDLKKIENEVKDNFIPVFHEYVSFVTEDDSIYVVYDENHDRGEEKIHRLRKCIQKVCPALEESLIHLQKNTLYDVEASSLKYPALSFSAPLPAYNDAYIYSSPYETVSDYSTLLHEFGHYNYYYHNPAHPFDSRDITDVSEIMSQGLELICYDYYDTYYPECGDALSSFVIFDMMASVADGFTINEAEYRSYTTPDLDIKKLDQIWENVSDEYNNFISDDTSWTYIDHVFEEPFYYIGYATSALASFELFLESRVDFHSGVAKYMTLTTVPAGTKYQEALTIAGLNNIFEPGTITKISEDLSNEFDLKK
;
A
#
# COMPACT_ATOMS: atom_id res chain seq x y z
N MET A 1 16.69 21.42 -8.63
CA MET A 1 16.36 22.71 -7.98
C MET A 1 15.09 22.47 -7.20
N ASP A 2 14.98 23.08 -6.03
CA ASP A 2 13.77 22.99 -5.22
C ASP A 2 12.62 23.65 -5.99
N SER A 3 11.44 23.02 -5.96
CA SER A 3 10.25 23.59 -6.58
C SER A 3 9.78 24.83 -5.82
N ILE A 4 9.98 24.87 -4.50
CA ILE A 4 9.59 25.99 -3.63
C ILE A 4 10.62 26.32 -2.54
N ASP A 5 10.73 27.60 -2.21
CA ASP A 5 11.43 28.09 -1.02
C ASP A 5 10.51 27.99 0.22
N ILE A 6 10.97 27.30 1.27
CA ILE A 6 10.23 27.11 2.52
C ILE A 6 9.80 28.42 3.17
N ASP A 7 10.52 29.52 2.95
CA ASP A 7 10.14 30.83 3.49
C ASP A 7 8.93 31.43 2.76
N THR A 8 8.73 31.09 1.49
CA THR A 8 7.50 31.43 0.75
C THR A 8 6.29 30.70 1.34
N PHE A 9 6.45 29.41 1.68
CA PHE A 9 5.41 28.64 2.36
C PHE A 9 5.06 29.26 3.73
N LYS A 10 6.07 29.54 4.56
CA LYS A 10 5.86 30.18 5.87
C LYS A 10 5.16 31.53 5.76
N SER A 11 5.49 32.33 4.75
CA SER A 11 4.82 33.61 4.50
C SER A 11 3.33 33.41 4.22
N THR A 12 2.99 32.47 3.33
CA THR A 12 1.60 32.15 2.97
C THR A 12 0.83 31.61 4.18
N PHE A 13 1.45 30.71 4.95
CA PHE A 13 0.89 30.16 6.19
C PHE A 13 0.55 31.24 7.21
N ASN A 14 1.49 32.16 7.47
CA ASN A 14 1.29 33.26 8.42
C ASN A 14 0.20 34.23 7.94
N GLU A 15 0.09 34.44 6.63
CA GLU A 15 -0.96 35.27 6.07
C GLU A 15 -2.34 34.62 6.25
N PHE A 16 -2.47 33.32 5.99
CA PHE A 16 -3.72 32.58 6.24
C PHE A 16 -4.09 32.66 7.71
N HIS A 17 -3.14 32.39 8.60
CA HIS A 17 -3.33 32.49 10.05
C HIS A 17 -3.85 33.87 10.46
N THR A 18 -3.29 34.95 9.91
CA THR A 18 -3.70 36.32 10.24
C THR A 18 -5.07 36.65 9.65
N ALA A 19 -5.37 36.17 8.45
CA ALA A 19 -6.65 36.40 7.78
C ALA A 19 -7.84 35.79 8.55
N LEU A 20 -7.63 34.65 9.23
CA LEU A 20 -8.64 34.02 10.09
C LEU A 20 -9.06 34.90 11.28
N ASP A 21 -8.18 35.78 11.76
CA ASP A 21 -8.44 36.64 12.94
C ASP A 21 -9.11 37.97 12.59
N SER A 22 -9.34 38.25 11.29
CA SER A 22 -9.87 39.52 10.80
C SER A 22 -11.16 39.28 10.02
N ASP A 23 -12.20 40.11 10.22
CA ASP A 23 -13.52 39.94 9.59
C ASP A 23 -13.53 40.25 8.08
N GLY A 24 -14.39 39.55 7.33
CA GLY A 24 -14.68 39.85 5.92
C GLY A 24 -13.65 39.35 4.90
N ASN A 25 -12.80 38.39 5.27
CA ASN A 25 -11.70 37.89 4.44
C ASN A 25 -12.01 36.59 3.68
N GLU A 26 -13.28 36.29 3.42
CA GLU A 26 -13.70 35.00 2.83
C GLU A 26 -12.92 34.65 1.56
N GLU A 27 -12.94 35.52 0.54
CA GLU A 27 -12.22 35.30 -0.73
C GLU A 27 -10.70 35.16 -0.52
N ARG A 28 -10.13 35.90 0.45
CA ARG A 28 -8.70 35.83 0.74
C ARG A 28 -8.34 34.49 1.39
N ILE A 29 -9.16 33.98 2.30
CA ILE A 29 -8.96 32.69 2.97
C ILE A 29 -9.03 31.55 1.96
N LEU A 30 -10.01 31.57 1.06
CA LEU A 30 -10.12 30.55 0.00
C LEU A 30 -8.91 30.60 -0.95
N GLY A 31 -8.47 31.79 -1.36
CA GLY A 31 -7.28 31.93 -2.21
C GLY A 31 -5.98 31.53 -1.51
N LEU A 32 -5.87 31.69 -0.19
CA LEU A 32 -4.72 31.24 0.59
C LEU A 32 -4.77 29.73 0.86
N TYR A 33 -5.96 29.12 0.95
CA TYR A 33 -6.13 27.67 1.00
C TYR A 33 -5.55 27.01 -0.25
N ASP A 34 -5.92 27.50 -1.44
CA ASP A 34 -5.43 26.94 -2.71
C ASP A 34 -3.91 27.09 -2.81
N GLN A 35 -3.36 28.23 -2.41
CA GLN A 35 -1.91 28.46 -2.39
C GLN A 35 -1.21 27.49 -1.43
N LEU A 36 -1.72 27.31 -0.22
CA LEU A 36 -1.12 26.36 0.72
C LEU A 36 -1.19 24.92 0.19
N CYS A 37 -2.28 24.54 -0.48
CA CYS A 37 -2.39 23.21 -1.09
C CYS A 37 -1.38 23.01 -2.23
N GLU A 38 -1.24 23.99 -3.13
CA GLU A 38 -0.22 23.96 -4.19
C GLU A 38 1.19 23.86 -3.61
N GLN A 39 1.50 24.67 -2.59
CA GLN A 39 2.81 24.68 -1.95
C GLN A 39 3.12 23.38 -1.19
N LEU A 40 2.12 22.73 -0.58
CA LEU A 40 2.27 21.40 0.00
C LEU A 40 2.57 20.34 -1.06
N ASN A 41 1.90 20.40 -2.22
CA ASN A 41 2.22 19.52 -3.34
C ASN A 41 3.66 19.75 -3.84
N MET A 42 4.14 20.99 -3.88
CA MET A 42 5.53 21.30 -4.22
C MET A 42 6.52 20.72 -3.20
N LEU A 43 6.25 20.89 -1.90
CA LEU A 43 7.09 20.32 -0.84
C LEU A 43 7.13 18.78 -0.87
N LEU A 44 5.99 18.12 -1.10
CA LEU A 44 5.93 16.67 -1.26
C LEU A 44 6.74 16.23 -2.47
N THR A 45 6.58 16.90 -3.61
CA THR A 45 7.35 16.61 -4.83
C THR A 45 8.86 16.73 -4.59
N ASP A 46 9.31 17.76 -3.86
CA ASP A 46 10.72 17.93 -3.50
C ASP A 46 11.22 16.81 -2.59
N ALA A 47 10.41 16.36 -1.62
CA ALA A 47 10.73 15.26 -0.72
C ALA A 47 10.83 13.93 -1.49
N THR A 48 9.85 13.64 -2.33
CA THR A 48 9.81 12.45 -3.19
C THR A 48 11.01 12.40 -4.15
N LEU A 49 11.38 13.51 -4.80
CA LEU A 49 12.56 13.56 -5.66
C LEU A 49 13.88 13.43 -4.89
N ALA A 50 13.93 13.90 -3.64
CA ALA A 50 15.10 13.71 -2.77
C ALA A 50 15.21 12.24 -2.32
N GLN A 51 14.09 11.59 -2.00
CA GLN A 51 14.02 10.16 -1.72
C GLN A 51 14.51 9.36 -2.92
N TYR A 52 14.00 9.63 -4.11
CA TYR A 52 14.46 9.02 -5.36
C TYR A 52 15.98 9.12 -5.52
N ALA A 53 16.53 10.33 -5.35
CA ALA A 53 17.98 10.54 -5.47
C ALA A 53 18.78 9.72 -4.45
N TYR A 54 18.31 9.66 -3.19
CA TYR A 54 18.92 8.85 -2.14
C TYR A 54 18.80 7.35 -2.43
N TYR A 55 17.64 6.88 -2.87
CA TYR A 55 17.42 5.46 -3.16
C TYR A 55 18.20 4.96 -4.36
N LEU A 56 18.61 5.83 -5.28
CA LEU A 56 19.57 5.48 -6.33
C LEU A 56 21.01 5.25 -5.82
N ASP A 57 21.32 5.73 -4.62
CA ASP A 57 22.68 5.75 -4.05
C ASP A 57 22.62 5.88 -2.52
N THR A 58 22.33 4.76 -1.87
CA THR A 58 22.09 4.70 -0.42
C THR A 58 23.37 4.92 0.40
N GLU A 59 24.55 4.85 -0.24
CA GLU A 59 25.85 5.14 0.38
C GLU A 59 26.11 6.65 0.53
N SER A 60 25.33 7.50 -0.15
CA SER A 60 25.53 8.95 -0.13
C SER A 60 24.87 9.61 1.08
N GLN A 61 25.69 9.95 2.08
CA GLN A 61 25.25 10.69 3.26
C GLN A 61 24.62 12.06 2.91
N GLU A 62 25.16 12.77 1.92
CA GLU A 62 24.60 14.06 1.47
C GLU A 62 23.16 13.90 0.96
N LYS A 63 22.89 12.85 0.18
CA LYS A 63 21.55 12.57 -0.35
C LYS A 63 20.59 12.12 0.77
N ALA A 64 21.07 11.30 1.71
CA ALA A 64 20.29 10.90 2.89
C ALA A 64 19.88 12.12 3.73
N GLU A 65 20.83 12.99 4.08
CA GLU A 65 20.57 14.22 4.83
C GLU A 65 19.60 15.15 4.09
N ARG A 66 19.75 15.26 2.76
CA ARG A 66 18.82 16.04 1.93
C ARG A 66 17.41 15.45 1.93
N TYR A 67 17.27 14.14 1.78
CA TYR A 67 15.97 13.46 1.81
C TYR A 67 15.28 13.69 3.16
N HIS A 68 15.93 13.36 4.29
CA HIS A 68 15.36 13.54 5.62
C HIS A 68 15.01 15.01 5.91
N SER A 69 15.84 15.96 5.45
CA SER A 69 15.53 17.38 5.59
C SER A 69 14.28 17.80 4.82
N LYS A 70 14.05 17.23 3.62
CA LYS A 70 12.88 17.57 2.78
C LYS A 70 11.61 16.89 3.28
N GLU A 71 11.72 15.63 3.66
CA GLU A 71 10.63 14.88 4.29
C GLU A 71 10.18 15.56 5.59
N SER A 72 11.10 15.91 6.48
CA SER A 72 10.78 16.64 7.71
C SER A 72 10.11 17.99 7.42
N ALA A 73 10.60 18.75 6.43
CA ALA A 73 10.01 20.02 6.05
C ALA A 73 8.58 19.85 5.51
N TYR A 74 8.30 18.82 4.71
CA TYR A 74 6.96 18.50 4.23
C TYR A 74 6.05 18.11 5.38
N THR A 75 6.43 17.13 6.20
CA THR A 75 5.62 16.62 7.32
C THR A 75 5.25 17.74 8.30
N ASP A 76 6.22 18.55 8.72
CA ASP A 76 5.98 19.72 9.58
C ASP A 76 4.99 20.72 8.97
N SER A 77 5.12 20.95 7.67
CA SER A 77 4.29 21.91 6.93
C SER A 77 2.87 21.40 6.76
N PHE A 78 2.72 20.10 6.48
CA PHE A 78 1.44 19.43 6.37
C PHE A 78 0.69 19.46 7.71
N GLU A 79 1.31 19.00 8.80
CA GLU A 79 0.70 18.97 10.14
C GLU A 79 0.22 20.37 10.60
N LYS A 80 1.05 21.40 10.40
CA LYS A 80 0.69 22.79 10.72
C LYS A 80 -0.47 23.28 9.87
N THR A 81 -0.48 22.97 8.58
CA THR A 81 -1.55 23.38 7.66
C THR A 81 -2.86 22.67 7.98
N SER A 82 -2.84 21.37 8.28
CA SER A 82 -4.01 20.62 8.75
C SER A 82 -4.65 21.28 9.96
N SER A 83 -3.84 21.62 10.97
CA SER A 83 -4.30 22.32 12.18
C SER A 83 -4.89 23.69 11.86
N LEU A 84 -4.31 24.40 10.90
CA LEU A 84 -4.80 25.71 10.48
C LEU A 84 -6.13 25.64 9.73
N PHE A 85 -6.32 24.60 8.89
CA PHE A 85 -7.58 24.36 8.19
C PHE A 85 -8.68 23.87 9.13
N GLN A 86 -8.36 23.05 10.13
CA GLN A 86 -9.29 22.72 11.23
C GLN A 86 -9.79 23.98 11.95
N ARG A 87 -8.88 24.92 12.23
CA ARG A 87 -9.26 26.20 12.83
C ARG A 87 -10.17 27.02 11.91
N ALA A 88 -9.93 27.01 10.59
CA ALA A 88 -10.82 27.67 9.63
C ALA A 88 -12.24 27.05 9.69
N LEU A 89 -12.34 25.72 9.70
CA LEU A 89 -13.59 24.97 9.82
C LEU A 89 -14.31 25.18 11.16
N SER A 90 -13.57 25.52 12.22
CA SER A 90 -14.13 25.84 13.55
C SER A 90 -14.40 27.33 13.78
N SER A 91 -14.18 28.18 12.76
CA SER A 91 -14.31 29.64 12.87
C SER A 91 -15.61 30.16 12.24
N GLN A 92 -15.78 31.49 12.21
CA GLN A 92 -16.85 32.14 11.46
C GLN A 92 -16.84 31.85 9.95
N TYR A 93 -15.71 31.33 9.44
CA TYR A 93 -15.54 30.95 8.03
C TYR A 93 -15.98 29.51 7.73
N SER A 94 -16.49 28.76 8.72
CA SER A 94 -16.87 27.34 8.55
C SER A 94 -17.75 27.09 7.32
N ASP A 95 -18.85 27.84 7.20
CA ASP A 95 -19.84 27.62 6.13
C ASP A 95 -19.24 27.87 4.74
N VAL A 96 -18.51 28.98 4.56
CA VAL A 96 -17.88 29.32 3.27
C VAL A 96 -16.76 28.34 2.93
N PHE A 97 -15.96 27.96 3.92
CA PHE A 97 -14.83 27.04 3.73
C PHE A 97 -15.32 25.63 3.38
N ARG A 98 -16.31 25.12 4.12
CA ARG A 98 -16.97 23.83 3.86
C ARG A 98 -17.66 23.80 2.51
N SER A 99 -18.35 24.89 2.13
CA SER A 99 -18.96 25.02 0.81
C SER A 99 -17.93 25.02 -0.33
N TYR A 100 -16.71 25.51 -0.08
CA TYR A 100 -15.65 25.59 -1.08
C TYR A 100 -14.93 24.25 -1.27
N ILE A 101 -14.51 23.62 -0.17
CA ILE A 101 -13.68 22.39 -0.23
C ILE A 101 -14.51 21.11 -0.34
N GLY A 102 -15.81 21.19 0.00
CA GLY A 102 -16.74 20.06 0.03
C GLY A 102 -16.80 19.36 1.39
N GLU A 103 -17.94 18.73 1.68
CA GLU A 103 -18.24 18.13 2.98
C GLU A 103 -17.31 16.97 3.36
N ASP A 104 -16.96 16.12 2.39
CA ASP A 104 -16.08 14.99 2.61
C ASP A 104 -14.67 15.45 3.03
N LYS A 105 -14.06 16.39 2.30
CA LYS A 105 -12.76 16.97 2.66
C LYS A 105 -12.81 17.72 3.99
N ALA A 106 -13.85 18.52 4.21
CA ALA A 106 -14.04 19.23 5.47
C ALA A 106 -14.08 18.26 6.65
N SER A 107 -14.88 17.20 6.54
CA SER A 107 -14.96 16.14 7.55
C SER A 107 -13.62 15.45 7.78
N ARG A 108 -12.84 15.15 6.73
CA ARG A 108 -11.51 14.55 6.87
C ARG A 108 -10.53 15.46 7.60
N ILE A 109 -10.51 16.75 7.26
CA ILE A 109 -9.66 17.74 7.93
C ILE A 109 -10.07 17.87 9.40
N GLU A 110 -11.37 18.01 9.71
CA GLU A 110 -11.89 18.08 11.09
C GLU A 110 -11.54 16.84 11.92
N ASN A 111 -11.60 15.66 11.30
CA ASN A 111 -11.30 14.39 11.95
C ASN A 111 -9.80 14.04 11.93
N SER A 112 -8.93 14.86 11.33
CA SER A 112 -7.49 14.61 11.37
C SER A 112 -6.97 14.65 12.80
N LEU A 113 -6.07 13.71 13.13
CA LEU A 113 -5.65 13.46 14.50
C LEU A 113 -5.02 14.71 15.13
N ILE A 114 -5.61 15.17 16.23
CA ILE A 114 -4.99 16.15 17.11
C ILE A 114 -4.21 15.39 18.17
N TYR A 115 -2.88 15.45 18.07
CA TYR A 115 -2.01 14.75 19.01
C TYR A 115 -1.93 15.53 20.34
N SER A 116 -2.33 14.87 21.43
CA SER A 116 -2.01 15.36 22.78
C SER A 116 -0.50 15.25 23.04
N ASP A 117 0.01 15.97 24.05
CA ASP A 117 1.42 15.84 24.47
C ASP A 117 1.79 14.38 24.78
N GLU A 118 0.84 13.61 25.32
CA GLU A 118 0.97 12.17 25.55
C GLU A 118 1.11 11.38 24.24
N ALA A 119 0.22 11.62 23.27
CA ALA A 119 0.28 10.96 21.96
C ALA A 119 1.58 11.29 21.21
N ILE A 120 2.07 12.53 21.31
CA ILE A 120 3.37 12.95 20.74
C ILE A 120 4.52 12.17 21.39
N ALA A 121 4.53 12.05 22.72
CA ALA A 121 5.57 11.31 23.44
C ALA A 121 5.57 9.81 23.05
N LEU A 122 4.38 9.22 22.91
CA LEU A 122 4.22 7.82 22.47
C LEU A 122 4.67 7.62 21.01
N LYS A 123 4.35 8.54 20.10
CA LYS A 123 4.84 8.54 18.71
C LYS A 123 6.38 8.59 18.68
N GLN A 124 6.99 9.44 19.50
CA GLN A 124 8.46 9.50 19.63
C GLN A 124 9.06 8.21 20.21
N GLN A 125 8.35 7.56 21.13
CA GLN A 125 8.77 6.26 21.66
C GLN A 125 8.69 5.16 20.58
N LYS A 126 7.60 5.09 19.81
CA LYS A 126 7.46 4.18 18.64
C LYS A 126 8.64 4.37 17.68
N ASN A 127 8.96 5.61 17.30
CA ASN A 127 10.08 5.89 16.38
C ASN A 127 11.43 5.42 16.91
N LYS A 128 11.69 5.52 18.22
CA LYS A 128 12.92 5.01 18.84
C LYS A 128 12.98 3.47 18.82
N LEU A 129 11.83 2.81 18.95
CA LEU A 129 11.74 1.34 18.84
C LEU A 129 12.01 0.89 17.40
N LEU A 130 11.50 1.61 16.40
CA LEU A 130 11.80 1.35 14.98
C LEU A 130 13.28 1.57 14.65
N GLN A 131 13.91 2.64 15.14
CA GLN A 131 15.38 2.81 14.98
C GLN A 131 16.18 1.67 15.65
N ARG A 132 15.66 1.15 16.77
CA ARG A 132 16.25 -0.02 17.42
C ARG A 132 16.04 -1.29 16.59
N TYR A 133 14.89 -1.43 15.93
CA TYR A 133 14.61 -2.52 14.98
C TYR A 133 15.68 -2.56 13.88
N GLU A 134 15.85 -1.47 13.14
CA GLU A 134 16.83 -1.32 12.06
C GLU A 134 18.25 -1.70 12.54
N THR A 135 18.62 -1.24 13.74
CA THR A 135 19.92 -1.56 14.36
C THR A 135 20.07 -3.05 14.65
N LEU A 136 19.03 -3.69 15.20
CA LEU A 136 19.04 -5.12 15.53
C LEU A 136 19.14 -5.99 14.27
N ILE A 137 18.38 -5.66 13.22
CA ILE A 137 18.43 -6.36 11.93
C ILE A 137 19.82 -6.24 11.31
N THR A 138 20.37 -5.02 11.26
CA THR A 138 21.72 -4.76 10.73
C THR A 138 22.81 -5.54 11.48
N GLN A 139 22.62 -5.79 12.78
CA GLN A 139 23.57 -6.52 13.62
C GLN A 139 23.36 -8.04 13.63
N GLY A 140 22.33 -8.55 12.94
CA GLY A 140 21.98 -9.98 12.99
C GLY A 140 21.54 -10.41 14.39
N ALA A 141 20.68 -9.63 15.03
CA ALA A 141 20.18 -9.89 16.38
C ALA A 141 19.51 -11.27 16.49
N LYS A 142 19.51 -11.81 17.72
CA LYS A 142 18.81 -13.07 17.99
C LYS A 142 17.31 -12.85 18.04
N GLU A 143 16.56 -13.86 17.64
CA GLU A 143 15.09 -13.87 17.65
C GLU A 143 14.48 -13.43 18.99
N GLN A 144 15.07 -13.83 20.12
CA GLN A 144 14.60 -13.40 21.45
C GLN A 144 14.60 -11.87 21.63
N GLU A 145 15.57 -11.16 21.05
CA GLU A 145 15.68 -9.71 21.14
C GLU A 145 14.63 -9.03 20.26
N LEU A 146 14.37 -9.60 19.07
CA LEU A 146 13.30 -9.16 18.17
C LEU A 146 11.92 -9.38 18.80
N LYS A 147 11.67 -10.55 19.41
CA LYS A 147 10.43 -10.85 20.15
C LYS A 147 10.20 -9.86 21.30
N GLN A 148 11.24 -9.52 22.06
CA GLN A 148 11.11 -8.52 23.11
C GLN A 148 10.80 -7.13 22.54
N LEU A 149 11.45 -6.75 21.44
CA LEU A 149 11.18 -5.48 20.76
C LEU A 149 9.73 -5.43 20.24
N TYR A 150 9.23 -6.52 19.67
CA TYR A 150 7.84 -6.63 19.21
C TYR A 150 6.85 -6.40 20.35
N ILE A 151 7.08 -7.01 21.52
CA ILE A 151 6.26 -6.78 22.71
C ILE A 151 6.30 -5.31 23.15
N ASP A 152 7.47 -4.67 23.10
CA ASP A 152 7.62 -3.24 23.43
C ASP A 152 6.83 -2.36 22.44
N LEU A 153 6.82 -2.72 21.15
CA LEU A 153 6.02 -2.07 20.10
C LEU A 153 4.52 -2.26 20.34
N VAL A 154 4.06 -3.49 20.57
CA VAL A 154 2.65 -3.82 20.87
C VAL A 154 2.13 -2.96 22.03
N ASN A 155 2.89 -2.89 23.12
CA ASN A 155 2.52 -2.11 24.30
C ASN A 155 2.47 -0.60 23.99
N THR A 156 3.46 -0.08 23.27
CA THR A 156 3.53 1.35 22.90
C THR A 156 2.40 1.74 21.97
N ASN A 157 2.12 0.91 20.97
CA ASN A 157 1.03 1.08 20.00
C ASN A 157 -0.34 1.03 20.68
N ASN A 158 -0.58 0.09 21.60
CA ASN A 158 -1.83 0.04 22.37
C ASN A 158 -2.02 1.28 23.27
N ALA A 159 -0.96 1.76 23.93
CA ALA A 159 -1.03 3.00 24.70
C ALA A 159 -1.33 4.21 23.80
N PHE A 160 -0.71 4.25 22.62
CA PHE A 160 -0.96 5.28 21.62
C PHE A 160 -2.42 5.28 21.16
N ALA A 161 -2.99 4.13 20.80
CA ALA A 161 -4.40 4.01 20.43
C ALA A 161 -5.36 4.43 21.56
N GLN A 162 -5.05 4.07 22.81
CA GLN A 162 -5.84 4.47 23.98
C GLN A 162 -5.85 5.98 24.19
N SER A 163 -4.75 6.69 23.86
CA SER A 163 -4.71 8.15 23.92
C SER A 163 -5.70 8.82 22.95
N PHE A 164 -6.16 8.10 21.92
CA PHE A 164 -7.21 8.53 20.98
C PHE A 164 -8.59 7.92 21.29
N GLY A 165 -8.74 7.22 22.41
CA GLY A 165 -10.01 6.64 22.84
C GLY A 165 -10.35 5.27 22.24
N TYR A 166 -9.40 4.62 21.56
CA TYR A 166 -9.58 3.26 21.04
C TYR A 166 -9.23 2.22 22.11
N ALA A 167 -9.90 1.06 22.09
CA ALA A 167 -9.66 0.00 23.06
C ALA A 167 -8.30 -0.69 22.89
N ASN A 168 -7.86 -0.81 21.64
CA ASN A 168 -6.64 -1.48 21.21
C ASN A 168 -6.13 -0.86 19.90
N TYR A 169 -4.88 -1.12 19.56
CA TYR A 169 -4.25 -0.62 18.33
C TYR A 169 -4.88 -1.13 17.03
N PRO A 170 -5.26 -2.42 16.87
CA PRO A 170 -5.93 -2.89 15.65
C PRO A 170 -7.16 -2.02 15.26
N ASP A 171 -8.04 -1.71 16.20
CA ASP A 171 -9.22 -0.88 15.92
C ASP A 171 -8.84 0.55 15.48
N PHE A 172 -7.76 1.10 16.03
CA PHE A 172 -7.23 2.41 15.66
C PHE A 172 -6.58 2.40 14.27
N VAL A 173 -5.64 1.48 14.03
CA VAL A 173 -4.81 1.46 12.83
C VAL A 173 -5.66 1.15 11.59
N TYR A 174 -6.63 0.24 11.69
CA TYR A 174 -7.57 -0.05 10.60
C TYR A 174 -8.36 1.19 10.19
N ALA A 175 -8.95 1.87 11.16
CA ALA A 175 -9.86 2.99 10.88
C ALA A 175 -9.12 4.27 10.49
N VAL A 176 -7.97 4.52 11.11
CA VAL A 176 -7.30 5.83 11.06
C VAL A 176 -6.08 5.84 10.17
N GLU A 177 -5.17 4.88 10.31
CA GLU A 177 -3.92 4.85 9.51
C GLU A 177 -4.19 4.27 8.12
N TYR A 178 -4.88 3.13 8.03
CA TYR A 178 -5.22 2.48 6.75
C TYR A 178 -6.57 2.91 6.15
N GLY A 179 -7.39 3.67 6.87
CA GLY A 179 -8.64 4.22 6.36
C GLY A 179 -9.73 3.20 5.97
N ARG A 180 -9.64 1.96 6.49
CA ARG A 180 -10.51 0.83 6.14
C ARG A 180 -11.96 1.09 6.55
N ASP A 181 -12.90 0.64 5.73
CA ASP A 181 -14.34 0.61 6.05
C ASP A 181 -14.83 -0.74 6.58
N TYR A 182 -13.91 -1.68 6.78
CA TYR A 182 -14.17 -2.98 7.41
C TYR A 182 -13.34 -3.15 8.68
N THR A 183 -13.73 -4.12 9.49
CA THR A 183 -13.16 -4.33 10.83
C THR A 183 -12.65 -5.75 11.00
N MET A 184 -11.94 -6.00 12.11
CA MET A 184 -11.63 -7.36 12.57
C MET A 184 -12.89 -8.23 12.76
N THR A 185 -14.06 -7.63 12.99
CA THR A 185 -15.32 -8.40 13.08
C THR A 185 -15.78 -8.89 11.71
N ASP A 186 -15.49 -8.15 10.64
CA ASP A 186 -15.82 -8.53 9.27
C ASP A 186 -14.89 -9.65 8.78
N LEU A 187 -13.59 -9.55 9.07
CA LEU A 187 -12.62 -10.62 8.77
C LEU A 187 -12.98 -11.95 9.45
N LYS A 188 -13.37 -11.92 10.73
CA LYS A 188 -13.81 -13.12 11.47
C LYS A 188 -14.99 -13.86 10.85
N LYS A 189 -15.80 -13.21 10.01
CA LYS A 189 -16.91 -13.87 9.31
C LYS A 189 -16.40 -14.85 8.25
N ILE A 190 -15.22 -14.58 7.68
CA ILE A 190 -14.68 -15.29 6.52
C ILE A 190 -13.38 -16.05 6.82
N GLU A 191 -12.72 -15.83 7.96
CA GLU A 191 -11.49 -16.53 8.38
C GLU A 191 -11.62 -18.06 8.24
N ASN A 192 -12.76 -18.64 8.64
CA ASN A 192 -12.97 -20.08 8.49
C ASN A 192 -13.12 -20.50 7.02
N GLU A 193 -13.72 -19.69 6.15
CA GLU A 193 -13.78 -20.00 4.72
C GLU A 193 -12.38 -19.96 4.09
N VAL A 194 -11.52 -19.03 4.53
CA VAL A 194 -10.11 -19.01 4.12
C VAL A 194 -9.42 -20.30 4.56
N LYS A 195 -9.50 -20.66 5.84
CA LYS A 195 -8.86 -21.88 6.41
C LYS A 195 -9.39 -23.17 5.78
N ASP A 196 -10.71 -23.30 5.65
CA ASP A 196 -11.37 -24.54 5.26
C ASP A 196 -11.52 -24.71 3.74
N ASN A 197 -11.47 -23.63 2.96
CA ASN A 197 -11.69 -23.67 1.50
C ASN A 197 -10.51 -23.11 0.70
N PHE A 198 -9.99 -21.94 1.05
CA PHE A 198 -8.94 -21.30 0.26
C PHE A 198 -7.57 -21.97 0.44
N ILE A 199 -7.12 -22.17 1.68
CA ILE A 199 -5.81 -22.76 1.99
C ILE A 199 -5.64 -24.17 1.35
N PRO A 200 -6.63 -25.09 1.42
CA PRO A 200 -6.51 -26.37 0.71
C PRO A 200 -6.34 -26.22 -0.81
N VAL A 201 -7.08 -25.32 -1.44
CA VAL A 201 -6.95 -25.04 -2.89
C VAL A 201 -5.57 -24.49 -3.21
N PHE A 202 -5.05 -23.59 -2.37
CA PHE A 202 -3.70 -23.07 -2.53
C PHE A 202 -2.64 -24.18 -2.46
N HIS A 203 -2.72 -25.11 -1.50
CA HIS A 203 -1.76 -26.23 -1.43
C HIS A 203 -1.82 -27.16 -2.64
N GLU A 204 -3.02 -27.43 -3.17
CA GLU A 204 -3.18 -28.20 -4.41
C GLU A 204 -2.59 -27.44 -5.60
N TYR A 205 -2.79 -26.11 -5.66
CA TYR A 205 -2.19 -25.27 -6.68
C TYR A 205 -0.65 -25.29 -6.61
N VAL A 206 -0.07 -25.13 -5.42
CA VAL A 206 1.38 -25.24 -5.19
C VAL A 206 1.90 -26.59 -5.69
N SER A 207 1.22 -27.68 -5.34
CA SER A 207 1.60 -29.02 -5.76
C SER A 207 1.52 -29.20 -7.28
N PHE A 208 0.52 -28.60 -7.91
CA PHE A 208 0.32 -28.61 -9.36
C PHE A 208 1.44 -27.86 -10.09
N VAL A 209 1.75 -26.62 -9.69
CA VAL A 209 2.75 -25.79 -10.39
C VAL A 209 4.20 -26.18 -10.12
N THR A 210 4.45 -26.92 -9.04
CA THR A 210 5.80 -27.42 -8.69
C THR A 210 6.05 -28.85 -9.17
N GLU A 211 5.07 -29.54 -9.78
CA GLU A 211 5.20 -30.95 -10.17
C GLU A 211 6.37 -31.22 -11.13
N ASP A 212 6.64 -30.29 -12.05
CA ASP A 212 7.68 -30.40 -13.07
C ASP A 212 8.80 -29.35 -12.97
N ASP A 213 8.84 -28.62 -11.85
CA ASP A 213 9.79 -27.54 -11.57
C ASP A 213 9.75 -26.36 -12.58
N SER A 214 8.78 -26.30 -13.51
CA SER A 214 8.74 -25.27 -14.56
C SER A 214 8.46 -23.86 -14.04
N ILE A 215 7.74 -23.74 -12.92
CA ILE A 215 7.51 -22.46 -12.24
C ILE A 215 8.82 -21.77 -11.85
N TYR A 216 9.89 -22.51 -11.53
CA TYR A 216 11.15 -21.93 -11.07
C TYR A 216 11.93 -21.18 -12.17
N VAL A 217 11.51 -21.28 -13.44
CA VAL A 217 12.03 -20.44 -14.54
C VAL A 217 11.84 -18.94 -14.25
N VAL A 218 10.88 -18.55 -13.40
CA VAL A 218 10.73 -17.15 -12.98
C VAL A 218 11.93 -16.59 -12.21
N TYR A 219 12.78 -17.46 -11.66
CA TYR A 219 14.01 -17.10 -10.98
C TYR A 219 15.24 -17.15 -11.89
N ASP A 220 15.09 -17.49 -13.17
CA ASP A 220 16.19 -17.43 -14.13
C ASP A 220 16.67 -15.97 -14.31
N GLU A 221 17.97 -15.82 -14.51
CA GLU A 221 18.62 -14.52 -14.68
C GLU A 221 18.03 -13.74 -15.87
N ASN A 222 17.71 -12.47 -15.64
CA ASN A 222 17.18 -11.54 -16.62
C ASN A 222 17.86 -10.17 -16.49
N HIS A 223 18.77 -9.88 -17.41
CA HIS A 223 19.53 -8.63 -17.45
C HIS A 223 18.97 -7.63 -18.48
N ASP A 224 17.68 -7.70 -18.78
CA ASP A 224 17.06 -6.71 -19.66
C ASP A 224 17.19 -5.31 -19.08
N ARG A 225 17.56 -4.38 -19.95
CA ARG A 225 17.68 -2.96 -19.59
C ARG A 225 16.30 -2.33 -19.45
N GLY A 226 16.22 -1.22 -18.74
CA GLY A 226 14.94 -0.57 -18.43
C GLY A 226 14.09 -0.23 -19.65
N GLU A 227 14.70 0.23 -20.75
CA GLU A 227 13.96 0.46 -22.01
C GLU A 227 13.36 -0.81 -22.61
N GLU A 228 14.06 -1.95 -22.52
CA GLU A 228 13.55 -3.24 -23.00
C GLU A 228 12.44 -3.75 -22.08
N LYS A 229 12.60 -3.61 -20.76
CA LYS A 229 11.56 -3.97 -19.79
C LYS A 229 10.25 -3.22 -20.06
N ILE A 230 10.32 -1.90 -20.26
CA ILE A 230 9.15 -1.08 -20.62
C ILE A 230 8.60 -1.43 -22.00
N HIS A 231 9.45 -1.72 -22.99
CA HIS A 231 9.00 -2.16 -24.30
C HIS A 231 8.20 -3.46 -24.25
N ARG A 232 8.63 -4.43 -23.44
CA ARG A 232 7.94 -5.71 -23.22
C ARG A 232 6.65 -5.53 -22.42
N LEU A 233 6.67 -4.75 -21.33
CA LEU A 233 5.46 -4.36 -20.60
C LEU A 233 4.39 -3.79 -21.55
N ARG A 234 4.80 -2.92 -22.48
CA ARG A 234 3.87 -2.35 -23.46
C ARG A 234 3.21 -3.40 -24.36
N LYS A 235 3.91 -4.46 -24.75
CA LYS A 235 3.32 -5.53 -25.56
C LYS A 235 2.22 -6.27 -24.80
N CYS A 236 2.41 -6.46 -23.50
CA CYS A 236 1.40 -7.03 -22.61
C CYS A 236 0.19 -6.09 -22.48
N ILE A 237 0.42 -4.83 -22.10
CA ILE A 237 -0.64 -3.83 -21.88
C ILE A 237 -1.48 -3.57 -23.13
N GLN A 238 -0.87 -3.61 -24.33
CA GLN A 238 -1.59 -3.48 -25.61
C GLN A 238 -2.67 -4.56 -25.83
N LYS A 239 -2.58 -5.71 -25.14
CA LYS A 239 -3.57 -6.77 -25.20
C LYS A 239 -4.77 -6.53 -24.28
N VAL A 240 -4.60 -5.67 -23.27
CA VAL A 240 -5.63 -5.40 -22.25
C VAL A 240 -6.62 -4.35 -22.74
N CYS A 241 -6.21 -3.08 -22.81
CA CYS A 241 -7.07 -2.01 -23.32
C CYS A 241 -6.29 -0.76 -23.77
N PRO A 242 -6.84 0.06 -24.69
CA PRO A 242 -6.18 1.28 -25.17
C PRO A 242 -5.92 2.35 -24.09
N ALA A 243 -6.74 2.44 -23.05
CA ALA A 243 -6.59 3.44 -21.99
C ALA A 243 -5.32 3.19 -21.16
N LEU A 244 -4.99 1.93 -20.87
CA LEU A 244 -3.74 1.55 -20.21
C LEU A 244 -2.53 1.79 -21.11
N GLU A 245 -2.65 1.58 -22.43
CA GLU A 245 -1.55 1.91 -23.34
C GLU A 245 -1.26 3.43 -23.35
N GLU A 246 -2.29 4.27 -23.24
CA GLU A 246 -2.13 5.73 -23.20
C GLU A 246 -1.30 6.18 -21.99
N SER A 247 -1.61 5.69 -20.80
CA SER A 247 -0.85 6.00 -19.58
C SER A 247 0.58 5.47 -19.65
N LEU A 248 0.80 4.27 -20.18
CA LEU A 248 2.14 3.71 -20.38
C LEU A 248 2.97 4.50 -21.41
N ILE A 249 2.36 4.97 -22.49
CA ILE A 249 3.04 5.84 -23.47
C ILE A 249 3.48 7.15 -22.79
N HIS A 250 2.65 7.71 -21.91
CA HIS A 250 2.99 8.91 -21.16
C HIS A 250 4.14 8.64 -20.17
N LEU A 251 4.09 7.55 -19.41
CA LEU A 251 5.20 7.09 -18.54
C LEU A 251 6.51 7.01 -19.32
N GLN A 252 6.48 6.34 -20.48
CA GLN A 252 7.67 6.13 -21.32
C GLN A 252 8.19 7.45 -21.90
N LYS A 253 7.32 8.30 -22.44
CA LYS A 253 7.69 9.55 -23.11
C LYS A 253 8.34 10.56 -22.16
N ASN A 254 7.92 10.56 -20.90
CA ASN A 254 8.44 11.48 -19.88
C ASN A 254 9.55 10.85 -19.02
N THR A 255 9.96 9.61 -19.32
CA THR A 255 10.99 8.86 -18.57
C THR A 255 10.69 8.80 -17.07
N LEU A 256 9.43 8.51 -16.74
CA LEU A 256 8.92 8.47 -15.35
C LEU A 256 9.15 7.10 -14.71
N TYR A 257 10.31 6.49 -14.97
CA TYR A 257 10.65 5.19 -14.41
C TYR A 257 12.16 5.04 -14.25
N ASP A 258 12.58 4.33 -13.20
CA ASP A 258 13.95 3.82 -13.03
C ASP A 258 13.91 2.37 -12.53
N VAL A 259 14.15 1.43 -13.46
CA VAL A 259 13.96 -0.02 -13.26
C VAL A 259 15.23 -0.83 -13.61
N GLU A 260 16.36 -0.13 -13.68
CA GLU A 260 17.69 -0.72 -13.92
C GLU A 260 18.27 -1.29 -12.62
N ALA A 261 18.98 -2.42 -12.70
CA ALA A 261 19.69 -2.99 -11.55
C ALA A 261 20.91 -2.15 -11.16
N SER A 262 21.17 -2.01 -9.86
CA SER A 262 22.36 -1.33 -9.35
C SER A 262 22.63 -1.76 -7.91
N SER A 263 23.89 -2.04 -7.58
CA SER A 263 24.28 -2.32 -6.19
C SER A 263 24.23 -1.09 -5.28
N LEU A 264 24.12 0.11 -5.85
CA LEU A 264 23.97 1.36 -5.09
C LEU A 264 22.51 1.64 -4.72
N LYS A 265 21.57 0.98 -5.39
CA LYS A 265 20.15 1.18 -5.15
C LYS A 265 19.74 0.64 -3.78
N TYR A 266 18.68 1.21 -3.21
CA TYR A 266 18.01 0.58 -2.09
C TYR A 266 17.56 -0.83 -2.50
N PRO A 267 18.00 -1.90 -1.81
CA PRO A 267 17.81 -3.26 -2.27
C PRO A 267 16.35 -3.70 -2.12
N ALA A 268 15.91 -4.63 -2.98
CA ALA A 268 14.66 -5.37 -2.80
C ALA A 268 13.39 -4.51 -2.65
N LEU A 269 13.35 -3.35 -3.33
CA LEU A 269 12.26 -2.39 -3.21
C LEU A 269 11.78 -1.95 -4.60
N SER A 270 10.47 -2.00 -4.81
CA SER A 270 9.77 -1.37 -5.93
C SER A 270 8.59 -0.58 -5.38
N PHE A 271 8.28 0.55 -6.01
CA PHE A 271 7.11 1.36 -5.66
C PHE A 271 6.80 2.37 -6.76
N SER A 272 5.59 2.91 -6.69
CA SER A 272 5.11 4.03 -7.49
C SER A 272 4.87 5.22 -6.59
N ALA A 273 5.60 6.30 -6.82
CA ALA A 273 5.56 7.48 -5.95
C ALA A 273 5.00 8.72 -6.65
N PRO A 274 4.14 9.51 -5.98
CA PRO A 274 3.48 10.66 -6.57
C PRO A 274 4.42 11.86 -6.73
N LEU A 275 4.25 12.58 -7.84
CA LEU A 275 4.88 13.87 -8.16
C LEU A 275 3.78 14.93 -8.27
N PRO A 276 3.15 15.31 -7.15
CA PRO A 276 1.88 16.04 -7.16
C PRO A 276 1.95 17.46 -7.73
N ALA A 277 3.11 18.12 -7.72
CA ALA A 277 3.27 19.41 -8.40
C ALA A 277 3.16 19.29 -9.93
N TYR A 278 3.32 18.08 -10.47
CA TYR A 278 3.18 17.77 -11.89
C TYR A 278 1.87 17.04 -12.21
N ASN A 279 1.05 16.70 -11.20
CA ASN A 279 -0.08 15.77 -11.33
C ASN A 279 0.33 14.46 -12.04
N ASP A 280 1.45 13.88 -11.60
CA ASP A 280 2.02 12.68 -12.19
C ASP A 280 2.62 11.79 -11.09
N ALA A 281 3.24 10.68 -11.48
CA ALA A 281 4.00 9.80 -10.61
C ALA A 281 5.22 9.23 -11.35
N TYR A 282 6.04 8.45 -10.67
CA TYR A 282 7.09 7.66 -11.31
C TYR A 282 7.19 6.27 -10.68
N ILE A 283 7.73 5.33 -11.44
CA ILE A 283 8.00 3.97 -10.98
C ILE A 283 9.49 3.87 -10.60
N TYR A 284 9.76 3.40 -9.39
CA TYR A 284 11.09 2.98 -8.97
C TYR A 284 11.09 1.46 -8.80
N SER A 285 12.15 0.81 -9.28
CA SER A 285 12.37 -0.60 -8.98
C SER A 285 13.87 -0.87 -8.81
N SER A 286 14.19 -1.64 -7.77
CA SER A 286 15.49 -2.27 -7.56
C SER A 286 15.34 -3.76 -7.87
N PRO A 287 15.48 -4.15 -9.15
CA PRO A 287 15.15 -5.49 -9.61
C PRO A 287 16.09 -6.55 -9.02
N TYR A 288 15.59 -7.79 -8.90
CA TYR A 288 16.38 -8.96 -8.52
C TYR A 288 17.23 -9.51 -9.67
N GLU A 289 17.06 -8.96 -10.88
CA GLU A 289 17.65 -9.46 -12.13
C GLU A 289 17.13 -10.86 -12.48
N THR A 290 15.83 -11.07 -12.29
CA THR A 290 15.13 -12.33 -12.59
C THR A 290 13.94 -12.09 -13.53
N VAL A 291 13.42 -13.18 -14.10
CA VAL A 291 12.21 -13.12 -14.91
C VAL A 291 11.01 -12.53 -14.14
N SER A 292 10.89 -12.84 -12.84
CA SER A 292 9.82 -12.32 -11.97
C SER A 292 9.77 -10.80 -11.86
N ASP A 293 10.86 -10.07 -12.17
CA ASP A 293 10.86 -8.60 -12.19
C ASP A 293 9.80 -8.02 -13.15
N TYR A 294 9.32 -8.80 -14.13
CA TYR A 294 8.23 -8.40 -15.01
C TYR A 294 6.88 -8.29 -14.33
N SER A 295 6.55 -9.18 -13.38
CA SER A 295 5.31 -9.07 -12.61
C SER A 295 5.39 -7.89 -11.66
N THR A 296 6.52 -7.70 -10.97
CA THR A 296 6.74 -6.52 -10.11
C THR A 296 6.60 -5.21 -10.90
N LEU A 297 7.18 -5.12 -12.11
CA LEU A 297 7.02 -3.91 -12.91
C LEU A 297 5.57 -3.68 -13.36
N LEU A 298 4.82 -4.76 -13.63
CA LEU A 298 3.40 -4.68 -13.97
C LEU A 298 2.55 -4.24 -12.77
N HIS A 299 2.87 -4.74 -11.57
CA HIS A 299 2.27 -4.35 -10.30
C HIS A 299 2.39 -2.83 -10.10
N GLU A 300 3.62 -2.30 -10.21
CA GLU A 300 3.88 -0.87 -10.10
C GLU A 300 3.17 -0.05 -11.18
N PHE A 301 3.10 -0.58 -12.40
CA PHE A 301 2.35 0.09 -13.45
C PHE A 301 0.85 0.21 -13.14
N GLY A 302 0.26 -0.75 -12.41
CA GLY A 302 -1.10 -0.65 -11.91
C GLY A 302 -1.31 0.52 -10.95
N HIS A 303 -0.39 0.72 -9.99
CA HIS A 303 -0.40 1.89 -9.11
C HIS A 303 -0.16 3.20 -9.88
N TYR A 304 0.81 3.21 -10.79
CA TYR A 304 1.07 4.37 -11.64
C TYR A 304 -0.16 4.80 -12.44
N ASN A 305 -0.90 3.84 -13.00
CA ASN A 305 -2.09 4.12 -13.79
C ASN A 305 -3.19 4.83 -12.98
N TYR A 306 -3.30 4.55 -11.68
CA TYR A 306 -4.18 5.29 -10.79
C TYR A 306 -3.77 6.76 -10.67
N TYR A 307 -2.49 7.03 -10.39
CA TYR A 307 -1.98 8.40 -10.30
C TYR A 307 -2.16 9.18 -11.60
N TYR A 308 -2.01 8.51 -12.75
CA TYR A 308 -2.24 9.10 -14.07
C TYR A 308 -3.68 9.60 -14.26
N HIS A 309 -4.67 8.88 -13.72
CA HIS A 309 -6.08 9.25 -13.84
C HIS A 309 -6.58 10.19 -12.74
N ASN A 310 -5.87 10.29 -11.62
CA ASN A 310 -6.33 10.98 -10.42
C ASN A 310 -5.39 12.13 -10.05
N PRO A 311 -5.77 13.40 -10.35
CA PRO A 311 -4.98 14.56 -9.98
C PRO A 311 -4.69 14.63 -8.48
N ALA A 312 -3.52 15.17 -8.14
CA ALA A 312 -3.06 15.22 -6.77
C ALA A 312 -3.72 16.36 -5.98
N HIS A 313 -4.19 16.04 -4.78
CA HIS A 313 -4.57 17.03 -3.78
C HIS A 313 -4.01 16.62 -2.41
N PRO A 314 -3.41 17.53 -1.63
CA PRO A 314 -2.68 17.15 -0.42
C PRO A 314 -3.56 16.57 0.68
N PHE A 315 -4.86 16.92 0.69
CA PHE A 315 -5.82 16.44 1.70
C PHE A 315 -6.78 15.37 1.17
N ASP A 316 -6.54 14.87 -0.04
CA ASP A 316 -7.26 13.71 -0.53
C ASP A 316 -6.55 12.47 0.02
N SER A 317 -7.33 11.52 0.54
CA SER A 317 -6.79 10.20 0.89
C SER A 317 -6.44 9.53 -0.44
N ARG A 318 -5.17 9.60 -0.81
CA ARG A 318 -4.70 9.11 -2.11
C ARG A 318 -4.41 7.61 -2.09
N ASP A 319 -4.23 7.05 -0.90
CA ASP A 319 -3.74 5.68 -0.71
C ASP A 319 -4.60 4.96 0.33
N ILE A 320 -5.85 4.64 0.00
CA ILE A 320 -6.50 3.52 0.70
C ILE A 320 -5.79 2.28 0.19
N THR A 321 -4.74 1.85 0.90
CA THR A 321 -3.82 0.77 0.49
C THR A 321 -4.57 -0.38 -0.15
N ASP A 322 -5.57 -0.91 0.54
CA ASP A 322 -6.36 -2.05 0.08
C ASP A 322 -7.08 -1.83 -1.25
N VAL A 323 -7.44 -0.59 -1.62
CA VAL A 323 -8.03 -0.26 -2.94
C VAL A 323 -6.94 -0.14 -3.99
N SER A 324 -5.85 0.55 -3.66
CA SER A 324 -4.68 0.71 -4.55
C SER A 324 -4.09 -0.65 -4.94
N GLU A 325 -4.06 -1.61 -4.02
CA GLU A 325 -3.59 -2.96 -4.27
C GLU A 325 -4.51 -3.76 -5.21
N ILE A 326 -5.83 -3.51 -5.24
CA ILE A 326 -6.69 -4.13 -6.27
C ILE A 326 -6.25 -3.66 -7.67
N MET A 327 -5.75 -2.42 -7.78
CA MET A 327 -5.34 -1.86 -9.08
C MET A 327 -4.01 -2.43 -9.58
N SER A 328 -3.09 -2.78 -8.68
CA SER A 328 -1.83 -3.44 -9.02
C SER A 328 -2.06 -4.94 -9.26
N GLN A 329 -2.53 -5.67 -8.23
CA GLN A 329 -2.79 -7.11 -8.28
C GLN A 329 -3.83 -7.51 -9.34
N GLY A 330 -4.90 -6.72 -9.47
CA GLY A 330 -5.92 -6.95 -10.49
C GLY A 330 -5.35 -6.84 -11.90
N LEU A 331 -4.39 -5.95 -12.13
CA LEU A 331 -3.75 -5.81 -13.44
C LEU A 331 -2.84 -7.00 -13.76
N GLU A 332 -2.11 -7.50 -12.77
CA GLU A 332 -1.31 -8.72 -12.91
C GLU A 332 -2.18 -9.89 -13.37
N LEU A 333 -3.31 -10.11 -12.71
CA LEU A 333 -4.22 -11.21 -13.08
C LEU A 333 -4.95 -10.99 -14.40
N ILE A 334 -5.33 -9.75 -14.74
CA ILE A 334 -5.92 -9.43 -16.05
C ILE A 334 -4.93 -9.69 -17.19
N CYS A 335 -3.63 -9.56 -16.93
CA CYS A 335 -2.57 -9.85 -17.89
C CYS A 335 -2.18 -11.33 -18.00
N TYR A 336 -2.84 -12.23 -17.25
CA TYR A 336 -2.49 -13.65 -17.13
C TYR A 336 -2.23 -14.35 -18.48
N ASP A 337 -3.09 -14.17 -19.49
CA ASP A 337 -2.92 -14.83 -20.80
C ASP A 337 -1.84 -14.18 -21.70
N TYR A 338 -1.17 -13.13 -21.25
CA TYR A 338 -0.30 -12.30 -22.07
C TYR A 338 1.14 -12.22 -21.54
N TYR A 339 1.50 -13.00 -20.52
CA TYR A 339 2.89 -13.01 -20.01
C TYR A 339 3.90 -13.56 -21.05
N ASP A 340 3.46 -14.34 -22.03
CA ASP A 340 4.28 -14.77 -23.17
C ASP A 340 4.80 -13.59 -24.02
N THR A 341 4.15 -12.43 -23.93
CA THR A 341 4.59 -11.20 -24.61
C THR A 341 5.86 -10.61 -24.03
N TYR A 342 6.18 -10.90 -22.77
CA TYR A 342 7.49 -10.60 -22.18
C TYR A 342 8.52 -11.53 -22.79
N TYR A 343 8.36 -12.83 -22.63
CA TYR A 343 9.21 -13.85 -23.24
C TYR A 343 8.41 -15.14 -23.45
N PRO A 344 8.34 -15.66 -24.69
CA PRO A 344 7.57 -16.87 -24.96
C PRO A 344 8.00 -18.08 -24.12
N GLU A 345 9.28 -18.16 -23.76
CA GLU A 345 9.84 -19.30 -23.03
C GLU A 345 9.53 -19.31 -21.52
N CYS A 346 9.17 -18.16 -20.94
CA CYS A 346 8.85 -18.06 -19.51
C CYS A 346 7.43 -17.55 -19.21
N GLY A 347 6.63 -17.25 -20.24
CA GLY A 347 5.27 -16.76 -20.07
C GLY A 347 4.39 -17.66 -19.21
N ASP A 348 4.43 -18.98 -19.44
CA ASP A 348 3.67 -19.96 -18.65
C ASP A 348 4.15 -20.00 -17.19
N ALA A 349 5.47 -19.91 -16.97
CA ALA A 349 6.06 -19.88 -15.63
C ALA A 349 5.67 -18.60 -14.88
N LEU A 350 5.72 -17.43 -15.54
CA LEU A 350 5.27 -16.15 -14.99
C LEU A 350 3.78 -16.18 -14.63
N SER A 351 2.95 -16.69 -15.53
CA SER A 351 1.51 -16.81 -15.29
C SER A 351 1.23 -17.70 -14.08
N SER A 352 1.94 -18.82 -13.98
CA SER A 352 1.82 -19.76 -12.86
C SER A 352 2.29 -19.14 -11.53
N PHE A 353 3.40 -18.42 -11.57
CA PHE A 353 3.98 -17.70 -10.45
C PHE A 353 3.08 -16.58 -9.94
N VAL A 354 2.48 -15.79 -10.82
CA VAL A 354 1.58 -14.68 -10.41
C VAL A 354 0.36 -15.21 -9.66
N ILE A 355 -0.23 -16.31 -10.10
CA ILE A 355 -1.33 -16.95 -9.33
C ILE A 355 -0.81 -17.50 -8.00
N PHE A 356 0.36 -18.13 -7.98
CA PHE A 356 0.99 -18.62 -6.75
C PHE A 356 1.20 -17.48 -5.75
N ASP A 357 1.80 -16.38 -6.18
CA ASP A 357 2.14 -15.21 -5.37
C ASP A 357 0.88 -14.50 -4.85
N MET A 358 -0.16 -14.42 -5.68
CA MET A 358 -1.47 -13.90 -5.30
C MET A 358 -2.16 -14.78 -4.23
N MET A 359 -2.13 -16.11 -4.41
CA MET A 359 -2.68 -17.03 -3.40
C MET A 359 -1.87 -17.01 -2.11
N ALA A 360 -0.54 -16.90 -2.20
CA ALA A 360 0.35 -16.73 -1.07
C ALA A 360 0.02 -15.45 -0.31
N SER A 361 -0.19 -14.33 -1.01
CA SER A 361 -0.61 -13.05 -0.41
C SER A 361 -1.90 -13.16 0.40
N VAL A 362 -2.88 -13.96 -0.05
CA VAL A 362 -4.10 -14.26 0.73
C VAL A 362 -3.74 -15.05 1.99
N ALA A 363 -2.96 -16.12 1.87
CA ALA A 363 -2.57 -16.97 2.99
C ALA A 363 -1.73 -16.19 4.03
N ASP A 364 -0.72 -15.45 3.59
CA ASP A 364 0.13 -14.56 4.42
C ASP A 364 -0.72 -13.52 5.13
N GLY A 365 -1.55 -12.80 4.38
CA GLY A 365 -2.34 -11.71 4.93
C GLY A 365 -3.30 -12.13 6.03
N PHE A 366 -3.99 -13.26 5.88
CA PHE A 366 -4.87 -13.77 6.95
C PHE A 366 -4.09 -14.36 8.13
N THR A 367 -3.02 -15.12 7.87
CA THR A 367 -2.21 -15.75 8.92
C THR A 367 -1.52 -14.70 9.80
N ILE A 368 -0.82 -13.75 9.19
CA ILE A 368 -0.10 -12.68 9.88
C ILE A 368 -1.08 -11.80 10.64
N ASN A 369 -2.17 -11.36 10.00
CA ASN A 369 -3.15 -10.50 10.63
C ASN A 369 -3.79 -11.12 11.88
N GLU A 370 -4.10 -12.41 11.84
CA GLU A 370 -4.67 -13.11 13.00
C GLU A 370 -3.64 -13.25 14.14
N ALA A 371 -2.38 -13.53 13.81
CA ALA A 371 -1.30 -13.60 14.81
C ALA A 371 -1.01 -12.24 15.44
N GLU A 372 -0.98 -11.17 14.65
CA GLU A 372 -0.87 -9.80 15.14
C GLU A 372 -2.07 -9.46 16.02
N TYR A 373 -3.30 -9.70 15.57
CA TYR A 373 -4.50 -9.38 16.35
C TYR A 373 -4.50 -10.08 17.71
N ARG A 374 -4.17 -11.39 17.75
CA ARG A 374 -4.04 -12.14 19.01
C ARG A 374 -2.92 -11.58 19.89
N SER A 375 -1.79 -11.15 19.30
CA SER A 375 -0.68 -10.52 20.04
C SER A 375 -1.10 -9.19 20.67
N TYR A 376 -1.72 -8.30 19.89
CA TYR A 376 -2.14 -6.97 20.33
C TYR A 376 -3.30 -6.98 21.34
N THR A 377 -4.09 -8.05 21.37
CA THR A 377 -5.26 -8.17 22.27
C THR A 377 -5.02 -9.07 23.48
N THR A 378 -3.86 -9.73 23.57
CA THR A 378 -3.50 -10.59 24.71
C THR A 378 -2.99 -9.75 25.90
N PRO A 379 -3.64 -9.81 27.08
CA PRO A 379 -3.16 -9.10 28.26
C PRO A 379 -1.83 -9.67 28.79
N ASP A 380 -0.99 -8.78 29.31
CA ASP A 380 0.32 -9.10 29.88
C ASP A 380 1.16 -9.98 28.93
N LEU A 381 1.24 -9.58 27.65
CA LEU A 381 1.97 -10.32 26.62
C LEU A 381 3.43 -10.54 27.05
N ASP A 382 3.85 -11.79 27.04
CA ASP A 382 5.23 -12.21 27.26
C ASP A 382 5.68 -13.09 26.09
N ILE A 383 6.97 -13.40 26.02
CA ILE A 383 7.54 -14.15 24.90
C ILE A 383 6.93 -15.55 24.78
N LYS A 384 6.59 -16.20 25.90
CA LYS A 384 5.96 -17.53 25.86
C LYS A 384 4.56 -17.48 25.25
N LYS A 385 3.76 -16.48 25.63
CA LYS A 385 2.42 -16.26 25.05
C LYS A 385 2.53 -15.90 23.58
N LEU A 386 3.50 -15.06 23.22
CA LEU A 386 3.77 -14.67 21.83
C LEU A 386 4.12 -15.90 20.98
N ASP A 387 5.07 -16.72 21.41
CA ASP A 387 5.42 -17.96 20.71
C ASP A 387 4.21 -18.86 20.51
N GLN A 388 3.41 -19.08 21.56
CA GLN A 388 2.20 -19.90 21.47
C GLN A 388 1.15 -19.32 20.50
N ILE A 389 1.04 -17.99 20.43
CA ILE A 389 0.08 -17.32 19.52
C ILE A 389 0.48 -17.62 18.07
N TRP A 390 1.73 -17.37 17.72
CA TRP A 390 2.21 -17.55 16.34
C TRP A 390 2.25 -19.02 15.94
N GLU A 391 2.65 -19.93 16.83
CA GLU A 391 2.59 -21.39 16.62
C GLU A 391 1.14 -21.85 16.34
N ASN A 392 0.19 -21.49 17.22
CA ASN A 392 -1.20 -21.91 17.06
C ASN A 392 -1.83 -21.36 15.78
N VAL A 393 -1.54 -20.09 15.44
CA VAL A 393 -2.08 -19.49 14.22
C VAL A 393 -1.48 -20.18 13.00
N SER A 394 -0.17 -20.41 12.98
CA SER A 394 0.45 -21.14 11.87
C SER A 394 -0.17 -22.54 11.68
N ASP A 395 -0.39 -23.28 12.75
CA ASP A 395 -1.08 -24.58 12.73
C ASP A 395 -2.49 -24.49 12.13
N GLU A 396 -3.26 -23.45 12.49
CA GLU A 396 -4.62 -23.22 11.99
C GLU A 396 -4.65 -22.91 10.48
N TYR A 397 -3.56 -22.40 9.90
CA TYR A 397 -3.39 -22.16 8.46
C TYR A 397 -2.46 -23.21 7.80
N ASN A 398 -2.44 -24.44 8.32
CA ASN A 398 -1.67 -25.57 7.78
C ASN A 398 -0.15 -25.35 7.70
N ASN A 399 0.44 -24.74 8.73
CA ASN A 399 1.89 -24.47 8.86
C ASN A 399 2.45 -23.56 7.75
N PHE A 400 1.62 -22.64 7.25
CA PHE A 400 2.02 -21.71 6.22
C PHE A 400 3.18 -20.79 6.68
N ILE A 401 3.21 -20.37 7.95
CA ILE A 401 4.39 -19.75 8.58
C ILE A 401 5.19 -20.84 9.30
N SER A 402 6.07 -21.52 8.60
CA SER A 402 6.83 -22.66 9.15
C SER A 402 8.01 -22.23 10.04
N ASP A 403 8.55 -23.18 10.83
CA ASP A 403 9.76 -23.01 11.64
C ASP A 403 11.01 -22.54 10.84
N ASP A 404 11.05 -22.80 9.53
CA ASP A 404 12.15 -22.39 8.64
C ASP A 404 12.05 -20.92 8.20
N THR A 405 10.91 -20.27 8.46
CA THR A 405 10.60 -18.86 8.14
C THR A 405 10.02 -18.18 9.39
N SER A 406 10.88 -17.85 10.36
CA SER A 406 10.42 -17.15 11.57
C SER A 406 9.76 -15.82 11.19
N TRP A 407 8.56 -15.58 11.71
CA TRP A 407 7.82 -14.33 11.54
C TRP A 407 8.62 -13.09 11.98
N THR A 408 9.65 -13.28 12.84
CA THR A 408 10.52 -12.19 13.28
C THR A 408 11.41 -11.62 12.17
N TYR A 409 11.46 -12.25 11.00
CA TYR A 409 12.14 -11.75 9.80
C TYR A 409 11.19 -11.01 8.84
N ILE A 410 9.92 -10.84 9.21
CA ILE A 410 8.96 -10.08 8.42
C ILE A 410 9.00 -8.62 8.90
N ASP A 411 9.70 -7.76 8.16
CA ASP A 411 9.94 -6.35 8.54
C ASP A 411 8.65 -5.58 8.87
N HIS A 412 7.62 -5.73 8.03
CA HIS A 412 6.35 -5.01 8.18
C HIS A 412 5.61 -5.34 9.49
N VAL A 413 5.83 -6.50 10.11
CA VAL A 413 5.23 -6.81 11.43
C VAL A 413 5.72 -5.84 12.51
N PHE A 414 6.92 -5.27 12.33
CA PHE A 414 7.48 -4.25 13.22
C PHE A 414 7.15 -2.83 12.76
N GLU A 415 7.30 -2.56 11.46
CA GLU A 415 7.24 -1.22 10.88
C GLU A 415 5.80 -0.76 10.62
N GLU A 416 4.98 -1.66 10.06
CA GLU A 416 3.62 -1.41 9.56
C GLU A 416 2.66 -2.53 9.99
N PRO A 417 2.43 -2.70 11.31
CA PRO A 417 1.57 -3.76 11.82
C PRO A 417 0.15 -3.66 11.25
N PHE A 418 -0.43 -4.81 10.89
CA PHE A 418 -1.72 -4.95 10.20
C PHE A 418 -1.74 -4.46 8.73
N TYR A 419 -0.59 -4.27 8.09
CA TYR A 419 -0.50 -3.95 6.67
C TYR A 419 -0.91 -5.11 5.77
N TYR A 420 -0.38 -6.32 6.05
CA TYR A 420 -0.48 -7.52 5.22
C TYR A 420 -1.91 -7.95 4.85
N ILE A 421 -2.90 -7.66 5.71
CA ILE A 421 -4.30 -7.97 5.40
C ILE A 421 -4.80 -7.20 4.17
N GLY A 422 -4.22 -6.03 3.88
CA GLY A 422 -4.55 -5.23 2.71
C GLY A 422 -4.25 -5.97 1.41
N TYR A 423 -3.13 -6.71 1.35
CA TYR A 423 -2.80 -7.58 0.22
C TYR A 423 -3.74 -8.77 0.08
N ALA A 424 -4.21 -9.35 1.19
CA ALA A 424 -5.15 -10.48 1.13
C ALA A 424 -6.54 -10.06 0.65
N THR A 425 -7.07 -8.93 1.16
CA THR A 425 -8.40 -8.44 0.77
C THR A 425 -8.39 -7.97 -0.68
N SER A 426 -7.35 -7.26 -1.11
CA SER A 426 -7.17 -6.89 -2.51
C SER A 426 -6.98 -8.10 -3.44
N ALA A 427 -6.23 -9.12 -3.02
CA ALA A 427 -6.02 -10.33 -3.82
C ALA A 427 -7.31 -11.10 -4.05
N LEU A 428 -8.16 -11.22 -3.04
CA LEU A 428 -9.48 -11.85 -3.15
C LEU A 428 -10.39 -11.10 -4.14
N ALA A 429 -10.42 -9.77 -4.08
CA ALA A 429 -11.15 -8.96 -5.05
C ALA A 429 -10.56 -9.05 -6.46
N SER A 430 -9.23 -9.16 -6.57
CA SER A 430 -8.52 -9.35 -7.83
C SER A 430 -8.80 -10.72 -8.44
N PHE A 431 -8.93 -11.78 -7.64
CA PHE A 431 -9.37 -13.08 -8.13
C PHE A 431 -10.79 -13.05 -8.70
N GLU A 432 -11.69 -12.23 -8.16
CA GLU A 432 -13.00 -12.05 -8.79
C GLU A 432 -12.89 -11.41 -10.18
N LEU A 433 -12.05 -10.37 -10.34
CA LEU A 433 -11.75 -9.77 -11.64
C LEU A 433 -11.16 -10.80 -12.62
N PHE A 434 -10.21 -11.61 -12.14
CA PHE A 434 -9.59 -12.68 -12.90
C PHE A 434 -10.63 -13.68 -13.40
N LEU A 435 -11.41 -14.27 -12.50
CA LEU A 435 -12.42 -15.28 -12.81
C LEU A 435 -13.49 -14.73 -13.76
N GLU A 436 -13.90 -13.47 -13.59
CA GLU A 436 -14.80 -12.81 -14.53
C GLU A 436 -14.18 -12.67 -15.92
N SER A 437 -12.90 -12.29 -15.99
CA SER A 437 -12.17 -12.15 -17.26
C SER A 437 -12.03 -13.47 -18.03
N ARG A 438 -12.07 -14.62 -17.34
CA ARG A 438 -12.08 -15.96 -17.96
C ARG A 438 -13.38 -16.26 -18.70
N VAL A 439 -14.48 -15.63 -18.27
CA VAL A 439 -15.81 -15.80 -18.89
C VAL A 439 -16.07 -14.70 -19.93
N ASP A 440 -15.81 -13.45 -19.57
CA ASP A 440 -15.89 -12.27 -20.43
C ASP A 440 -14.75 -11.31 -20.10
N PHE A 441 -13.67 -11.40 -20.88
CA PHE A 441 -12.48 -10.58 -20.73
C PHE A 441 -12.80 -9.07 -20.69
N HIS A 442 -13.72 -8.60 -21.54
CA HIS A 442 -14.06 -7.18 -21.59
C HIS A 442 -14.84 -6.73 -20.35
N SER A 443 -15.65 -7.61 -19.77
CA SER A 443 -16.35 -7.31 -18.51
C SER A 443 -15.36 -7.15 -17.35
N GLY A 444 -14.44 -8.09 -17.18
CA GLY A 444 -13.38 -8.00 -16.16
C GLY A 444 -12.53 -6.74 -16.31
N VAL A 445 -12.07 -6.44 -17.53
CA VAL A 445 -11.31 -5.22 -17.83
C VAL A 445 -12.13 -3.94 -17.56
N ALA A 446 -13.43 -3.92 -17.87
CA ALA A 446 -14.26 -2.75 -17.62
C ALA A 446 -14.44 -2.46 -16.11
N LYS A 447 -14.59 -3.52 -15.29
CA LYS A 447 -14.63 -3.37 -13.82
C LYS A 447 -13.29 -2.90 -13.26
N TYR A 448 -12.19 -3.49 -13.74
CA TYR A 448 -10.84 -3.03 -13.40
C TYR A 448 -10.64 -1.54 -13.72
N MET A 449 -10.99 -1.10 -14.93
CA MET A 449 -10.86 0.33 -15.29
C MET A 449 -11.77 1.24 -14.45
N THR A 450 -12.92 0.73 -13.99
CA THR A 450 -13.79 1.47 -13.07
C THR A 450 -13.07 1.75 -11.75
N LEU A 451 -12.38 0.76 -11.19
CA LEU A 451 -11.57 0.92 -9.97
C LEU A 451 -10.48 2.00 -10.14
N THR A 452 -9.82 2.07 -11.29
CA THR A 452 -8.75 3.07 -11.53
C THR A 452 -9.23 4.52 -11.59
N THR A 453 -10.54 4.74 -11.59
CA THR A 453 -11.17 6.07 -11.72
C THR A 453 -12.12 6.40 -10.56
N VAL A 454 -12.08 5.62 -9.48
CA VAL A 454 -12.87 5.93 -8.28
C VAL A 454 -12.41 7.27 -7.67
N PRO A 455 -13.32 8.07 -7.09
CA PRO A 455 -12.95 9.31 -6.42
C PRO A 455 -11.91 9.10 -5.32
N ALA A 456 -11.02 10.07 -5.13
CA ALA A 456 -9.98 9.97 -4.11
C ALA A 456 -10.56 9.81 -2.68
N GLY A 457 -10.06 8.81 -1.97
CA GLY A 457 -10.52 8.41 -0.64
C GLY A 457 -11.80 7.58 -0.62
N THR A 458 -12.23 7.05 -1.77
CA THR A 458 -13.19 5.93 -1.83
C THR A 458 -12.61 4.76 -1.04
N LYS A 459 -13.40 4.22 -0.11
CA LYS A 459 -12.95 3.12 0.76
C LYS A 459 -13.14 1.75 0.11
N TYR A 460 -12.58 0.70 0.70
CA TYR A 460 -12.52 -0.64 0.11
C TYR A 460 -13.89 -1.21 -0.31
N GLN A 461 -14.85 -1.37 0.61
CA GLN A 461 -16.17 -1.93 0.25
C GLN A 461 -16.96 -1.00 -0.68
N GLU A 462 -16.77 0.31 -0.55
CA GLU A 462 -17.36 1.30 -1.47
C GLU A 462 -16.81 1.11 -2.89
N ALA A 463 -15.50 0.94 -3.05
CA ALA A 463 -14.85 0.71 -4.34
C ALA A 463 -15.34 -0.59 -5.00
N LEU A 464 -15.45 -1.68 -4.23
CA LEU A 464 -16.03 -2.94 -4.72
C LEU A 464 -17.47 -2.72 -5.23
N THR A 465 -18.28 -1.98 -4.48
CA THR A 465 -19.66 -1.67 -4.87
C THR A 465 -19.71 -0.85 -6.16
N ILE A 466 -18.86 0.17 -6.30
CA ILE A 466 -18.79 1.02 -7.51
C ILE A 466 -18.38 0.19 -8.74
N ALA A 467 -17.40 -0.71 -8.59
CA ALA A 467 -16.94 -1.59 -9.66
C ALA A 467 -17.89 -2.76 -9.94
N GLY A 468 -18.89 -3.01 -9.09
CA GLY A 468 -19.80 -4.14 -9.21
C GLY A 468 -19.14 -5.48 -8.90
N LEU A 469 -18.16 -5.49 -7.99
CA LEU A 469 -17.56 -6.68 -7.40
C LEU A 469 -18.33 -7.11 -6.15
N ASN A 470 -18.27 -8.38 -5.78
CA ASN A 470 -18.90 -8.86 -4.55
C ASN A 470 -18.14 -8.35 -3.33
N ASN A 471 -18.88 -8.18 -2.23
CA ASN A 471 -18.26 -7.93 -0.95
C ASN A 471 -17.65 -9.25 -0.42
N ILE A 472 -16.31 -9.28 -0.30
CA ILE A 472 -15.59 -10.47 0.16
C ILE A 472 -15.97 -10.89 1.59
N PHE A 473 -16.52 -9.99 2.41
CA PHE A 473 -16.93 -10.27 3.80
C PHE A 473 -18.33 -10.89 3.92
N GLU A 474 -19.05 -11.05 2.80
CA GLU A 474 -20.32 -11.78 2.77
C GLU A 474 -20.05 -13.30 2.84
N PRO A 475 -20.72 -14.04 3.75
CA PRO A 475 -20.51 -15.48 3.89
C PRO A 475 -20.77 -16.24 2.58
N GLY A 476 -19.84 -17.14 2.24
CA GLY A 476 -19.83 -17.98 1.05
C GLY A 476 -19.08 -17.37 -0.14
N THR A 477 -18.70 -16.10 -0.08
CA THR A 477 -17.93 -15.46 -1.16
C THR A 477 -16.55 -16.09 -1.31
N ILE A 478 -15.84 -16.34 -0.21
CA ILE A 478 -14.50 -16.95 -0.26
C ILE A 478 -14.60 -18.40 -0.73
N THR A 479 -15.56 -19.17 -0.18
CA THR A 479 -15.83 -20.53 -0.66
C THR A 479 -16.06 -20.56 -2.17
N LYS A 480 -16.85 -19.61 -2.70
CA LYS A 480 -17.14 -19.53 -4.14
C LYS A 480 -15.89 -19.22 -4.96
N ILE A 481 -15.07 -18.26 -4.53
CA ILE A 481 -13.78 -17.96 -5.17
C ILE A 481 -12.88 -19.20 -5.18
N SER A 482 -12.76 -19.91 -4.05
CA SER A 482 -11.96 -21.14 -3.95
C SER A 482 -12.44 -22.24 -4.89
N GLU A 483 -13.76 -22.46 -4.98
CA GLU A 483 -14.35 -23.44 -5.91
C GLU A 483 -14.07 -23.08 -7.37
N ASP A 484 -14.20 -21.81 -7.72
CA ASP A 484 -13.98 -21.35 -9.09
C ASP A 484 -12.51 -21.40 -9.49
N LEU A 485 -11.58 -21.06 -8.60
CA LEU A 485 -10.14 -21.24 -8.82
C LEU A 485 -9.77 -22.71 -8.96
N SER A 486 -10.32 -23.59 -8.11
CA SER A 486 -10.12 -25.04 -8.22
C SER A 486 -10.61 -25.58 -9.57
N ASN A 487 -11.74 -25.07 -10.08
CA ASN A 487 -12.25 -25.47 -11.39
C ASN A 487 -11.42 -24.88 -12.55
N GLU A 488 -11.00 -23.62 -12.47
CA GLU A 488 -10.20 -22.95 -13.52
C GLU A 488 -8.88 -23.68 -13.76
N PHE A 489 -8.24 -24.16 -12.69
CA PHE A 489 -6.95 -24.86 -12.76
C PHE A 489 -7.08 -26.40 -12.72
N ASP A 490 -8.29 -26.95 -12.84
CA ASP A 490 -8.56 -28.40 -12.80
C ASP A 490 -7.91 -29.11 -11.58
N LEU A 491 -7.87 -28.44 -10.43
CA LEU A 491 -7.23 -28.95 -9.21
C LEU A 491 -8.04 -30.10 -8.61
N LYS A 492 -7.34 -31.04 -7.97
CA LYS A 492 -7.99 -32.16 -7.28
C LYS A 492 -8.68 -31.62 -6.03
N LYS A 493 -9.92 -32.07 -5.81
CA LYS A 493 -10.69 -31.76 -4.59
C LYS A 493 -10.29 -32.65 -3.42
#